data_AF-A0A0G2FMM9-F1
#
_entry.id   AF-A0A0G2FMM9-F1
#
_cell.length_a   1.000
_cell.length_b   1.000
_cell.length_c   1.000
_cell.angle_alpha   90.00
_cell.angle_beta   90.00
_cell.angle_gamma   90.00
#
_symmetry.space_group_name_H-M   'P 1'
#
loop_
_entity.id
_entity.type
_entity.pdbx_description
1 polymer ?
#
loop_
_entity_poly.entity_id
_entity_poly.type
_entity_poly.pdbx_seq_one_letter_code
_entity_poly.pdbx_strand_id
1 'polypeptide(L)'
;MDTYLLKAAVLYALSATQQTSTLVDEFLQNTSFASSDLDPLAYELLDLRTPLERLGDSETVIRARLQPPLLAIVRGCGDALARVDAVLNECADGPLREALWVAKVPEVRDLKDGLQTCRRALQLALEVVNLAVAKETGADAEVFSTYLDQDTSRVLALIRRTIQQAQEGEDRDGLNSTLRKSLDDIRLYVQSLCRSATRDETMPITPPTGMRKPFLKENEEFVLTDSKLETAVADSFGI
;
A
#
# COMPACT_ATOMS: atom_id res chain seq x y z
N MET A 1 -12.92 -7.22 -6.24
CA MET A 1 -12.51 -7.65 -7.60
C MET A 1 -11.01 -7.43 -7.81
N ASP A 2 -10.41 -6.45 -7.13
CA ASP A 2 -9.02 -6.01 -7.36
C ASP A 2 -7.92 -6.96 -6.86
N THR A 3 -8.18 -7.79 -5.82
CA THR A 3 -7.18 -8.74 -5.30
C THR A 3 -6.73 -9.76 -6.35
N TYR A 4 -7.66 -10.30 -7.16
CA TYR A 4 -7.32 -11.27 -8.22
C TYR A 4 -6.51 -10.62 -9.34
N LEU A 5 -6.83 -9.37 -9.67
CA LEU A 5 -6.12 -8.61 -10.69
C LEU A 5 -4.68 -8.31 -10.25
N LEU A 6 -4.47 -7.94 -8.99
CA LEU A 6 -3.14 -7.76 -8.42
C LEU A 6 -2.34 -9.06 -8.45
N LYS A 7 -2.93 -10.19 -8.02
CA LYS A 7 -2.26 -11.50 -8.08
C LYS A 7 -1.88 -11.89 -9.51
N ALA A 8 -2.79 -11.71 -10.47
CA ALA A 8 -2.49 -11.97 -11.87
C ALA A 8 -1.36 -11.09 -12.41
N ALA A 9 -1.35 -9.79 -12.05
CA ALA A 9 -0.28 -8.88 -12.43
C ALA A 9 1.07 -9.28 -11.81
N VAL A 10 1.09 -9.73 -10.56
CA VAL A 10 2.30 -10.24 -9.90
C VAL A 10 2.84 -11.49 -10.59
N LEU A 11 1.96 -12.45 -10.90
CA LEU A 11 2.35 -13.67 -11.63
C LEU A 11 2.91 -13.35 -13.03
N TYR A 12 2.27 -12.39 -13.71
CA TYR A 12 2.78 -11.88 -14.99
C TYR A 12 4.17 -11.27 -14.84
N ALA A 13 4.37 -10.36 -13.87
CA ALA A 13 5.66 -9.72 -13.64
C ALA A 13 6.75 -10.72 -13.24
N LEU A 14 6.44 -11.74 -12.44
CA LEU A 14 7.38 -12.82 -12.10
C LEU A 14 7.78 -13.63 -13.34
N SER A 15 6.81 -13.98 -14.18
CA SER A 15 7.06 -14.73 -15.41
C SER A 15 7.89 -13.90 -16.40
N ALA A 16 7.55 -12.61 -16.55
CA ALA A 16 8.31 -11.67 -17.36
C ALA A 16 9.74 -11.51 -16.82
N THR A 17 9.92 -11.39 -15.50
CA THR A 17 11.26 -11.28 -14.90
C THR A 17 12.12 -12.50 -15.25
N GLN A 18 11.54 -13.71 -15.12
CA GLN A 18 12.23 -14.95 -15.48
C GLN A 18 12.59 -15.00 -16.98
N GLN A 19 11.66 -14.62 -17.85
CA GLN A 19 11.87 -14.59 -19.29
C GLN A 19 12.97 -13.59 -19.68
N THR A 20 12.90 -12.37 -19.16
CA THR A 20 13.89 -11.32 -19.40
C THR A 20 15.26 -11.75 -18.88
N SER A 21 15.36 -12.39 -17.71
CA SER A 21 16.63 -12.94 -17.22
C SER A 21 17.24 -13.95 -18.20
N THR A 22 16.43 -14.88 -18.72
CA THR A 22 16.90 -15.84 -19.73
C THR A 22 17.39 -15.14 -21.00
N LEU A 23 16.64 -14.14 -21.48
CA LEU A 23 17.04 -13.37 -22.67
C LEU A 23 18.34 -12.58 -22.46
N VAL A 24 18.53 -11.99 -21.27
CA VAL A 24 19.78 -11.30 -20.91
C VAL A 24 20.95 -12.29 -20.90
N ASP A 25 20.79 -13.47 -20.29
CA ASP A 25 21.84 -14.49 -20.24
C ASP A 25 22.21 -15.00 -21.64
N GLU A 26 21.21 -15.27 -22.49
CA GLU A 26 21.43 -15.66 -23.89
C GLU A 26 22.12 -14.55 -24.70
N PHE A 27 21.73 -13.30 -24.50
CA PHE A 27 22.35 -12.16 -25.18
C PHE A 27 23.83 -12.02 -24.78
N LEU A 28 24.13 -12.12 -23.49
CA LEU A 28 25.50 -12.05 -22.96
C LEU A 28 26.41 -13.18 -23.44
N GLN A 29 25.86 -14.40 -23.61
CA GLN A 29 26.61 -15.53 -24.17
C GLN A 29 27.03 -15.27 -25.63
N ASN A 30 26.24 -14.51 -26.38
CA ASN A 30 26.44 -14.26 -27.81
C ASN A 30 27.13 -12.91 -28.10
N THR A 31 27.22 -12.02 -27.11
CA THR A 31 27.73 -10.65 -27.27
C THR A 31 28.52 -10.17 -26.05
N SER A 32 29.85 -10.07 -26.19
CA SER A 32 30.72 -9.58 -25.10
C SER A 32 30.65 -8.06 -24.92
N PHE A 33 30.31 -7.31 -25.96
CA PHE A 33 30.28 -5.84 -25.96
C PHE A 33 29.21 -5.24 -25.02
N ALA A 34 28.21 -6.02 -24.62
CA ALA A 34 27.09 -5.55 -23.80
C ALA A 34 27.22 -5.90 -22.30
N SER A 35 28.24 -6.67 -21.93
CA SER A 35 28.44 -7.19 -20.56
C SER A 35 28.39 -6.11 -19.49
N SER A 36 29.15 -5.03 -19.66
CA SER A 36 29.22 -3.94 -18.67
C SER A 36 27.88 -3.25 -18.38
N ASP A 37 26.97 -3.26 -19.35
CA ASP A 37 25.67 -2.61 -19.26
C ASP A 37 24.57 -3.56 -18.76
N LEU A 38 24.67 -4.85 -19.10
CA LEU A 38 23.69 -5.88 -18.77
C LEU A 38 23.94 -6.61 -17.45
N ASP A 39 25.20 -6.72 -16.98
CA ASP A 39 25.48 -7.33 -15.67
C ASP A 39 24.70 -6.64 -14.54
N PRO A 40 24.69 -5.30 -14.43
CA PRO A 40 23.88 -4.61 -13.41
C PRO A 40 22.38 -4.85 -13.55
N LEU A 41 21.88 -5.02 -14.79
CA LEU A 41 20.49 -5.32 -15.05
C LEU A 41 20.15 -6.75 -14.61
N ALA A 42 21.01 -7.72 -14.87
CA ALA A 42 20.83 -9.10 -14.42
C ALA A 42 20.69 -9.20 -12.88
N TYR A 43 21.53 -8.48 -12.13
CA TYR A 43 21.40 -8.39 -10.68
C TYR A 43 20.07 -7.76 -10.25
N GLU A 44 19.62 -6.71 -10.94
CA GLU A 44 18.36 -6.06 -10.62
C GLU A 44 17.15 -6.97 -10.90
N LEU A 45 17.18 -7.76 -11.98
CA LEU A 45 16.15 -8.75 -12.28
C LEU A 45 16.05 -9.80 -11.18
N LEU A 46 17.18 -10.26 -10.66
CA LEU A 46 17.22 -11.19 -9.53
C LEU A 46 16.60 -10.58 -8.27
N ASP A 47 17.01 -9.35 -7.93
CA ASP A 47 16.54 -8.61 -6.75
C ASP A 47 15.03 -8.27 -6.82
N LEU A 48 14.48 -8.07 -8.02
CA LEU A 48 13.07 -7.73 -8.24
C LEU A 48 12.13 -8.89 -7.89
N ARG A 49 12.60 -10.14 -7.96
CA ARG A 49 11.79 -11.32 -7.67
C ARG A 49 11.27 -11.34 -6.24
N THR A 50 12.14 -11.06 -5.26
CA THR A 50 11.79 -11.17 -3.85
C THR A 50 10.56 -10.35 -3.45
N PRO A 51 10.47 -9.03 -3.74
CA PRO A 51 9.26 -8.28 -3.40
C PRO A 51 8.03 -8.72 -4.21
N LEU A 52 8.19 -9.18 -5.46
CA LEU A 52 7.08 -9.72 -6.24
C LEU A 52 6.54 -11.03 -5.65
N GLU A 53 7.41 -11.97 -5.28
CA GLU A 53 7.05 -13.25 -4.65
C GLU A 53 6.32 -13.00 -3.32
N ARG A 54 6.82 -12.09 -2.48
CA ARG A 54 6.17 -11.72 -1.21
C ARG A 54 4.79 -11.09 -1.42
N LEU A 55 4.62 -10.31 -2.49
CA LEU A 55 3.33 -9.69 -2.82
C LEU A 55 2.33 -10.71 -3.38
N GLY A 56 2.83 -11.77 -4.03
CA GLY A 56 2.03 -12.86 -4.58
C GLY A 56 1.60 -13.91 -3.56
N ASP A 57 2.27 -13.96 -2.40
CA ASP A 57 1.97 -14.88 -1.31
C ASP A 57 0.49 -14.79 -0.87
N SER A 58 -0.16 -15.95 -0.73
CA SER A 58 -1.56 -16.04 -0.31
C SER A 58 -1.79 -15.52 1.10
N GLU A 59 -0.77 -15.59 1.96
CA GLU A 59 -0.83 -15.14 3.35
C GLU A 59 -0.72 -13.60 3.47
N THR A 60 -0.29 -12.92 2.41
CA THR A 60 -0.16 -11.45 2.42
C THR A 60 -1.54 -10.79 2.33
N VAL A 61 -2.01 -10.25 3.46
CA VAL A 61 -3.31 -9.55 3.55
C VAL A 61 -3.18 -8.09 3.10
N ILE A 62 -3.51 -7.81 1.84
CA ILE A 62 -3.42 -6.47 1.25
C ILE A 62 -4.75 -5.72 1.39
N ARG A 63 -4.71 -4.59 2.09
CA ARG A 63 -5.84 -3.67 2.27
C ARG A 63 -6.33 -3.14 0.94
N ALA A 64 -7.65 -3.06 0.76
CA ALA A 64 -8.26 -2.59 -0.50
C ALA A 64 -7.72 -1.24 -0.98
N ARG A 65 -7.44 -0.29 -0.07
CA ARG A 65 -6.86 1.02 -0.42
C ARG A 65 -5.44 0.97 -0.98
N LEU A 66 -4.67 -0.09 -0.67
CA LEU A 66 -3.32 -0.28 -1.17
C LEU A 66 -3.28 -1.05 -2.51
N GLN A 67 -4.36 -1.74 -2.88
CA GLN A 67 -4.38 -2.58 -4.09
C GLN A 67 -4.18 -1.77 -5.38
N PRO A 68 -4.87 -0.62 -5.60
CA PRO A 68 -4.65 0.18 -6.81
C PRO A 68 -3.21 0.70 -7.00
N PRO A 69 -2.57 1.34 -6.00
CA PRO A 69 -1.19 1.80 -6.19
C PRO A 69 -0.20 0.64 -6.34
N LEU A 70 -0.40 -0.48 -5.63
CA LEU A 70 0.42 -1.69 -5.82
C LEU A 70 0.28 -2.25 -7.24
N LEU A 71 -0.94 -2.35 -7.76
CA LEU A 71 -1.20 -2.84 -9.11
C LEU A 71 -0.51 -1.97 -10.16
N ALA A 72 -0.54 -0.65 -10.00
CA ALA A 72 0.13 0.27 -10.91
C ALA A 72 1.66 0.09 -10.91
N ILE A 73 2.28 -0.09 -9.73
CA ILE A 73 3.72 -0.36 -9.62
C ILE A 73 4.08 -1.69 -10.30
N VAL A 74 3.32 -2.76 -10.03
CA VAL A 74 3.56 -4.10 -10.61
C VAL A 74 3.42 -4.09 -12.13
N ARG A 75 2.39 -3.41 -12.67
CA ARG A 75 2.24 -3.23 -14.12
C ARG A 75 3.42 -2.49 -14.72
N GLY A 76 3.86 -1.41 -14.06
CA GLY A 76 5.05 -0.67 -14.48
C GLY A 76 6.31 -1.54 -14.55
N CYS A 77 6.47 -2.51 -13.64
CA CYS A 77 7.54 -3.50 -13.73
C CYS A 77 7.42 -4.33 -15.00
N GLY A 78 6.23 -4.87 -15.26
CA GLY A 78 5.96 -5.70 -16.45
C GLY A 78 6.20 -4.95 -17.75
N ASP A 79 5.77 -3.69 -17.84
CA ASP A 79 5.98 -2.85 -19.03
C ASP A 79 7.47 -2.56 -19.27
N ALA A 80 8.23 -2.29 -18.21
CA ALA A 80 9.69 -2.09 -18.30
C ALA A 80 10.41 -3.37 -18.73
N LEU A 81 10.03 -4.53 -18.18
CA LEU A 81 10.59 -5.84 -18.57
C LEU A 81 10.30 -6.16 -20.05
N ALA A 82 9.05 -5.97 -20.49
CA ALA A 82 8.69 -6.15 -21.90
C ALA A 82 9.49 -5.21 -22.83
N ARG A 83 9.85 -4.01 -22.35
CA ARG A 83 10.69 -3.09 -23.10
C ARG A 83 12.16 -3.54 -23.15
N VAL A 84 12.70 -4.10 -22.06
CA VAL A 84 14.03 -4.73 -22.08
C VAL A 84 14.07 -5.84 -23.12
N ASP A 85 13.08 -6.75 -23.11
CA ASP A 85 12.98 -7.84 -24.09
C ASP A 85 12.97 -7.30 -25.52
N ALA A 86 12.22 -6.23 -25.78
CA ALA A 86 12.19 -5.60 -27.11
C ALA A 86 13.57 -5.07 -27.53
N VAL A 87 14.28 -4.36 -26.65
CA VAL A 87 15.62 -3.82 -26.93
C VAL A 87 16.63 -4.92 -27.22
N LEU A 88 16.61 -6.01 -26.44
CA LEU A 88 17.50 -7.16 -26.68
C LEU A 88 17.23 -7.81 -28.04
N ASN A 89 15.96 -8.00 -28.40
CA ASN A 89 15.58 -8.55 -29.70
C ASN A 89 15.97 -7.63 -30.87
N GLU A 90 15.84 -6.30 -30.71
CA GLU A 90 16.29 -5.32 -31.73
C GLU A 90 17.80 -5.38 -31.98
N CYS A 91 18.58 -5.82 -30.98
CA CYS A 91 20.05 -5.87 -31.04
C CYS A 91 20.61 -7.29 -31.21
N ALA A 92 19.77 -8.33 -31.33
CA ALA A 92 20.22 -9.72 -31.28
C ALA A 92 21.08 -10.11 -32.49
N ASP A 93 20.67 -9.67 -33.68
CA ASP A 93 21.18 -10.19 -34.94
C ASP A 93 21.74 -9.11 -35.88
N GLY A 94 22.57 -9.58 -36.83
CA GLY A 94 23.04 -8.79 -37.96
C GLY A 94 24.38 -8.08 -37.76
N PRO A 95 24.97 -7.57 -38.85
CA PRO A 95 26.31 -7.00 -38.85
C PRO A 95 26.42 -5.66 -38.09
N LEU A 96 25.28 -5.00 -37.81
CA LEU A 96 25.22 -3.71 -37.14
C LEU A 96 24.84 -3.80 -35.66
N ARG A 97 24.73 -5.01 -35.09
CA ARG A 97 24.26 -5.22 -33.71
C ARG A 97 25.01 -4.42 -32.65
N GLU A 98 26.32 -4.28 -32.78
CA GLU A 98 27.15 -3.51 -31.84
C GLU A 98 26.85 -2.00 -31.94
N ALA A 99 26.70 -1.47 -33.15
CA ALA A 99 26.34 -0.07 -33.34
C ALA A 99 24.91 0.23 -32.85
N LEU A 100 23.97 -0.70 -33.08
CA LEU A 100 22.61 -0.63 -32.55
C LEU A 100 22.62 -0.67 -31.01
N TRP A 101 23.42 -1.55 -30.42
CA TRP A 101 23.59 -1.63 -28.98
C TRP A 101 24.04 -0.30 -28.38
N VAL A 102 25.11 0.30 -28.92
CA VAL A 102 25.62 1.60 -28.45
C VAL A 102 24.53 2.68 -28.45
N ALA A 103 23.64 2.69 -29.45
CA ALA A 103 22.51 3.61 -29.50
C ALA A 103 21.43 3.31 -28.45
N LYS A 104 21.33 2.05 -27.99
CA LYS A 104 20.34 1.55 -27.03
C LYS A 104 20.82 1.53 -25.58
N VAL A 105 22.13 1.62 -25.33
CA VAL A 105 22.69 1.67 -23.96
C VAL A 105 22.00 2.70 -23.04
N PRO A 106 21.71 3.95 -23.47
CA PRO A 106 21.00 4.91 -22.63
C PRO A 106 19.62 4.39 -22.21
N GLU A 107 18.89 3.80 -23.15
CA GLU A 107 17.56 3.24 -22.91
C GLU A 107 17.60 2.05 -21.94
N VAL A 108 18.56 1.14 -22.09
CA VAL A 108 18.76 0.02 -21.17
C VAL A 108 19.08 0.51 -19.75
N ARG A 109 19.88 1.57 -19.63
CA ARG A 109 20.18 2.20 -18.34
C ARG A 109 18.92 2.79 -17.70
N ASP A 110 18.13 3.52 -18.47
CA ASP A 110 16.87 4.13 -18.00
C ASP A 110 15.88 3.04 -17.53
N LEU A 111 15.76 1.94 -18.28
CA LEU A 111 14.93 0.80 -17.90
C LEU A 111 15.41 0.15 -16.60
N LYS A 112 16.72 -0.06 -16.45
CA LYS A 112 17.33 -0.59 -15.22
C LYS A 112 17.06 0.33 -14.02
N ASP A 113 17.20 1.64 -14.18
CA ASP A 113 16.93 2.62 -13.12
C ASP A 113 15.42 2.67 -12.77
N GLY A 114 14.54 2.51 -13.78
CA GLY A 114 13.11 2.35 -13.61
C GLY A 114 12.74 1.10 -12.80
N LEU A 115 13.31 -0.05 -13.16
CA LEU A 115 13.13 -1.32 -12.42
C LEU A 115 13.62 -1.22 -10.98
N GLN A 116 14.78 -0.58 -10.75
CA GLN A 116 15.28 -0.28 -9.41
C GLN A 116 14.30 0.53 -8.57
N THR A 117 13.69 1.55 -9.16
CA THR A 117 12.74 2.40 -8.47
C THR A 117 11.44 1.65 -8.18
N CYS A 118 10.95 0.87 -9.15
CA CYS A 118 9.83 -0.05 -8.96
C CYS A 118 10.07 -1.04 -7.82
N ARG A 119 11.24 -1.69 -7.77
CA ARG A 119 11.60 -2.62 -6.69
C ARG A 119 11.57 -1.94 -5.33
N ARG A 120 12.20 -0.77 -5.19
CA ARG A 120 12.18 0.02 -3.94
C ARG A 120 10.75 0.38 -3.54
N ALA A 121 9.91 0.76 -4.51
CA ALA A 121 8.51 1.07 -4.26
C ALA A 121 7.72 -0.15 -3.78
N LEU A 122 7.93 -1.33 -4.36
CA LEU A 122 7.30 -2.58 -3.91
C LEU A 122 7.74 -2.96 -2.50
N GLN A 123 9.04 -2.86 -2.19
CA GLN A 123 9.56 -3.12 -0.84
C GLN A 123 8.92 -2.20 0.20
N LEU A 124 8.81 -0.90 -0.10
CA LEU A 124 8.13 0.07 0.77
C LEU A 124 6.64 -0.24 0.91
N ALA A 125 5.97 -0.61 -0.17
CA ALA A 125 4.57 -0.96 -0.11
C ALA A 125 4.33 -2.21 0.75
N LEU A 126 5.24 -3.20 0.72
CA LEU A 126 5.20 -4.35 1.62
C LEU A 126 5.42 -3.96 3.09
N GLU A 127 6.33 -3.03 3.38
CA GLU A 127 6.48 -2.48 4.73
C GLU A 127 5.16 -1.83 5.21
N VAL A 128 4.48 -1.08 4.34
CA VAL A 128 3.18 -0.47 4.65
C VAL A 128 2.07 -1.50 4.86
N VAL A 129 2.06 -2.59 4.08
CA VAL A 129 1.13 -3.71 4.29
C VAL A 129 1.35 -4.32 5.69
N ASN A 130 2.60 -4.59 6.06
CA ASN A 130 2.93 -5.14 7.38
C ASN A 130 2.56 -4.18 8.51
N LEU A 131 2.82 -2.88 8.34
CA LEU A 131 2.43 -1.83 9.28
C LEU A 131 0.92 -1.79 9.50
N ALA A 132 0.14 -1.91 8.41
CA ALA A 132 -1.31 -1.94 8.48
C ALA A 132 -1.87 -3.20 9.15
N VAL A 133 -1.18 -4.33 9.06
CA VAL A 133 -1.54 -5.57 9.79
C VAL A 133 -1.20 -5.44 11.26
N ALA A 134 0.03 -5.01 11.57
CA ALA A 134 0.51 -4.80 12.94
C ALA A 134 -0.43 -3.87 13.72
N LYS A 135 -0.86 -2.77 13.10
CA LYS A 135 -1.81 -1.84 13.73
C LYS A 135 -3.14 -2.49 14.14
N GLU A 136 -3.62 -3.51 13.43
CA GLU A 136 -4.87 -4.18 13.79
C GLU A 136 -4.71 -5.25 14.88
N THR A 137 -3.50 -5.77 15.08
CA THR A 137 -3.22 -6.84 16.05
C THR A 137 -2.70 -6.34 17.40
N GLY A 138 -2.38 -5.05 17.54
CA GLY A 138 -1.81 -4.47 18.75
C GLY A 138 -2.73 -4.54 19.97
N ALA A 139 -2.38 -5.41 20.92
CA ALA A 139 -3.11 -5.67 22.17
C ALA A 139 -2.61 -4.86 23.39
N ASP A 140 -1.66 -3.93 23.22
CA ASP A 140 -1.18 -3.06 24.30
C ASP A 140 -0.86 -1.66 23.74
N ALA A 141 -1.74 -0.69 24.01
CA ALA A 141 -1.90 0.49 23.16
C ALA A 141 -0.70 1.46 23.19
N GLU A 142 -0.05 1.69 24.33
CA GLU A 142 0.94 2.77 24.45
C GLU A 142 2.33 2.41 23.89
N VAL A 143 2.88 1.28 24.30
CA VAL A 143 4.21 0.84 23.82
C VAL A 143 4.14 0.53 22.32
N PHE A 144 3.07 -0.14 21.89
CA PHE A 144 2.84 -0.44 20.48
C PHE A 144 2.66 0.83 19.63
N SER A 145 2.02 1.88 20.17
CA SER A 145 1.88 3.17 19.48
C SER A 145 3.23 3.84 19.21
N THR A 146 4.16 3.84 20.18
CA THR A 146 5.48 4.48 19.98
C THR A 146 6.35 3.78 18.94
N TYR A 147 6.37 2.44 18.92
CA TYR A 147 7.08 1.68 17.88
C TYR A 147 6.44 1.87 16.50
N LEU A 148 5.10 1.85 16.44
CA LEU A 148 4.35 2.08 15.20
C LEU A 148 4.61 3.49 14.63
N ASP A 149 4.74 4.50 15.49
CA ASP A 149 5.04 5.89 15.08
C ASP A 149 6.47 6.04 14.51
N GLN A 150 7.45 5.36 15.13
CA GLN A 150 8.83 5.37 14.63
C GLN A 150 8.94 4.67 13.26
N ASP A 151 8.32 3.50 13.13
CA ASP A 151 8.29 2.75 11.87
C ASP A 151 7.53 3.52 10.79
N THR A 152 6.41 4.15 11.13
CA THR A 152 5.65 5.01 10.22
C THR A 152 6.49 6.20 9.73
N SER A 153 7.18 6.88 10.65
CA SER A 153 8.03 8.03 10.31
C SER A 153 9.18 7.63 9.38
N ARG A 154 9.80 6.47 9.63
CA ARG A 154 10.82 5.87 8.77
C ARG A 154 10.27 5.57 7.37
N VAL A 155 9.13 4.89 7.29
CA VAL A 155 8.48 4.53 6.01
C VAL A 155 8.14 5.79 5.20
N LEU A 156 7.58 6.82 5.84
CA LEU A 156 7.28 8.09 5.17
C LEU A 156 8.55 8.80 4.65
N ALA A 157 9.65 8.76 5.41
CA ALA A 157 10.93 9.31 4.97
C ALA A 157 11.49 8.56 3.76
N LEU A 158 11.39 7.23 3.75
CA LEU A 158 11.82 6.40 2.63
C LEU A 158 10.96 6.63 1.39
N ILE A 159 9.62 6.72 1.53
CA ILE A 159 8.73 7.05 0.39
C ILE A 159 9.11 8.40 -0.22
N ARG A 160 9.34 9.43 0.59
CA ARG A 160 9.79 10.75 0.10
C ARG A 160 11.10 10.66 -0.67
N ARG A 161 12.09 9.92 -0.12
CA ARG A 161 13.38 9.72 -0.78
C ARG A 161 13.22 9.01 -2.13
N THR A 162 12.41 7.96 -2.20
CA THR A 162 12.16 7.23 -3.46
C THR A 162 11.44 8.10 -4.49
N ILE A 163 10.49 8.94 -4.08
CA ILE A 163 9.84 9.92 -4.96
C ILE A 163 10.88 10.92 -5.51
N GLN A 164 11.80 11.41 -4.68
CA GLN A 164 12.82 12.36 -5.10
C GLN A 164 13.82 11.73 -6.07
N GLN A 165 14.23 10.48 -5.83
CA GLN A 165 15.07 9.73 -6.77
C GLN A 165 14.38 9.53 -8.13
N ALA A 166 13.06 9.34 -8.13
CA ALA A 166 12.28 9.27 -9.37
C ALA A 166 12.11 10.62 -10.09
N GLN A 167 12.56 11.74 -9.49
CA GLN A 167 12.52 13.09 -10.09
C GLN A 167 13.85 13.52 -10.71
N GLU A 168 14.96 12.92 -10.31
CA GLU A 168 16.31 13.30 -10.76
C GLU A 168 16.63 12.79 -12.19
N GLY A 169 15.76 11.96 -12.78
CA GLY A 169 15.80 11.62 -14.20
C GLY A 169 15.28 12.78 -15.05
N GLU A 170 16.20 13.47 -15.72
CA GLU A 170 15.90 14.64 -16.56
C GLU A 170 15.15 14.22 -17.83
N ASP A 171 13.85 14.52 -17.85
CA ASP A 171 12.89 14.16 -18.91
C ASP A 171 12.64 12.64 -19.03
N ARG A 172 11.46 12.24 -19.51
CA ARG A 172 11.08 10.87 -19.96
C ARG A 172 10.30 9.95 -19.00
N ASP A 173 9.24 9.41 -19.63
CA ASP A 173 8.39 8.26 -19.33
C ASP A 173 7.20 8.33 -18.35
N GLY A 174 6.08 7.80 -18.87
CA GLY A 174 4.83 7.57 -18.15
C GLY A 174 5.00 6.66 -16.93
N LEU A 175 6.01 5.78 -16.93
CA LEU A 175 6.37 4.92 -15.79
C LEU A 175 6.71 5.76 -14.55
N ASN A 176 7.61 6.75 -14.67
CA ASN A 176 8.01 7.60 -13.56
C ASN A 176 6.84 8.45 -13.03
N SER A 177 5.94 8.91 -13.91
CA SER A 177 4.73 9.65 -13.48
C SER A 177 3.74 8.76 -12.71
N THR A 178 3.53 7.53 -13.20
CA THR A 178 2.65 6.54 -12.56
C THR A 178 3.20 6.12 -11.21
N LEU A 179 4.49 5.81 -11.15
CA LEU A 179 5.19 5.39 -9.94
C LEU A 179 5.13 6.47 -8.84
N ARG A 180 5.37 7.74 -9.21
CA ARG A 180 5.25 8.87 -8.28
C ARG A 180 3.85 8.99 -7.70
N LYS A 181 2.83 8.88 -8.55
CA LYS A 181 1.43 8.90 -8.11
C LYS A 181 1.12 7.73 -7.16
N SER A 182 1.54 6.52 -7.50
CA SER A 182 1.35 5.34 -6.65
C SER A 182 2.05 5.46 -5.29
N LEU A 183 3.28 5.99 -5.27
CA LEU A 183 4.01 6.26 -4.03
C LEU A 183 3.33 7.35 -3.20
N ASP A 184 2.76 8.38 -3.83
CA ASP A 184 2.00 9.41 -3.14
C ASP A 184 0.68 8.87 -2.55
N ASP A 185 -0.03 8.01 -3.28
CA ASP A 185 -1.22 7.32 -2.78
C ASP A 185 -0.89 6.43 -1.56
N ILE A 186 0.25 5.71 -1.60
CA ILE A 186 0.76 4.93 -0.46
C ILE A 186 1.10 5.85 0.72
N ARG A 187 1.76 6.99 0.47
CA ARG A 187 2.06 8.00 1.49
C ARG A 187 0.79 8.49 2.18
N LEU A 188 -0.23 8.84 1.41
CA LEU A 188 -1.52 9.31 1.93
C LEU A 188 -2.21 8.22 2.76
N TYR A 189 -2.13 6.96 2.32
CA TYR A 189 -2.63 5.83 3.09
C TYR A 189 -1.93 5.71 4.44
N VAL A 190 -0.60 5.74 4.48
CA VAL A 190 0.19 5.68 5.72
C VAL A 190 -0.19 6.83 6.66
N GLN A 191 -0.30 8.07 6.15
CA GLN A 191 -0.75 9.21 6.95
C GLN A 191 -2.15 9.03 7.53
N SER A 192 -3.04 8.35 6.81
CA SER A 192 -4.39 8.04 7.30
C SER A 192 -4.38 7.03 8.45
N LEU A 193 -3.37 6.13 8.50
CA LEU A 193 -3.20 5.22 9.63
C LEU A 193 -2.88 6.01 10.91
N CYS A 194 -2.06 7.05 10.88
CA CYS A 194 -1.77 7.84 12.09
C CYS A 194 -3.01 8.60 12.61
N ARG A 195 -3.84 9.12 11.71
CA ARG A 195 -4.99 9.99 12.09
C ARG A 195 -6.16 9.24 12.72
N SER A 196 -6.25 7.92 12.58
CA SER A 196 -7.41 7.17 13.08
C SER A 196 -7.35 6.82 14.57
N ALA A 197 -6.26 7.14 15.28
CA ALA A 197 -6.12 6.89 16.72
C ALA A 197 -6.81 7.97 17.59
N THR A 198 -7.08 9.16 17.04
CA THR A 198 -7.50 10.33 17.84
C THR A 198 -9.00 10.64 17.79
N ARG A 199 -9.87 9.70 17.34
CA ARG A 199 -11.30 10.01 17.15
C ARG A 199 -12.25 9.40 18.18
N ASP A 200 -11.74 8.79 19.25
CA ASP A 200 -12.58 8.20 20.31
C ASP A 200 -12.56 8.94 21.66
N GLU A 201 -11.78 10.03 21.78
CA GLU A 201 -11.86 10.93 22.93
C GLU A 201 -12.50 12.26 22.52
N THR A 202 -13.82 12.32 22.64
CA THR A 202 -14.62 13.47 23.15
C THR A 202 -16.09 13.31 22.77
N MET A 203 -16.78 12.37 23.41
CA MET A 203 -18.19 12.62 23.74
C MET A 203 -18.22 13.41 25.05
N PRO A 204 -18.85 14.59 25.12
CA PRO A 204 -19.15 15.22 26.39
C PRO A 204 -20.25 14.39 27.06
N ILE A 205 -19.87 13.58 28.04
CA ILE A 205 -20.81 13.00 29.00
C ILE A 205 -21.29 14.16 29.87
N THR A 206 -22.47 14.71 29.57
CA THR A 206 -23.20 15.53 30.52
C THR A 206 -23.61 14.66 31.73
N PRO A 207 -23.23 15.03 32.97
CA PRO A 207 -23.58 14.26 34.15
C PRO A 207 -25.04 14.49 34.58
N PRO A 208 -25.69 13.51 35.24
CA PRO A 208 -27.07 13.64 35.70
C PRO A 208 -27.11 14.52 36.95
N THR A 209 -27.80 15.66 36.88
CA THR A 209 -27.99 16.51 38.06
C THR A 209 -29.10 15.94 38.92
N GLY A 210 -28.68 15.26 39.99
CA GLY A 210 -29.53 14.76 41.05
C GLY A 210 -30.20 15.87 41.87
N MET A 211 -31.34 15.46 42.43
CA MET A 211 -32.16 16.07 43.47
C MET A 211 -31.51 17.17 44.33
N ARG A 212 -32.22 18.29 44.45
CA ARG A 212 -32.27 19.12 45.67
C ARG A 212 -33.73 19.50 45.98
N LYS A 213 -34.21 19.05 47.13
CA LYS A 213 -35.35 19.58 47.92
C LYS A 213 -34.76 20.01 49.29
N PRO A 214 -35.48 20.71 50.20
CA PRO A 214 -36.74 21.47 50.08
C PRO A 214 -36.66 22.87 50.79
N PHE A 215 -37.77 23.63 50.82
CA PHE A 215 -38.36 24.39 51.96
C PHE A 215 -39.40 25.40 51.39
N LEU A 216 -40.71 25.06 51.47
CA LEU A 216 -41.79 25.69 52.30
C LEU A 216 -42.11 27.15 51.93
N LYS A 217 -43.35 27.59 51.66
CA LYS A 217 -44.63 27.36 52.36
C LYS A 217 -45.84 27.91 51.55
N GLU A 218 -47.03 27.32 51.80
CA GLU A 218 -48.41 27.89 51.83
C GLU A 218 -48.97 28.58 50.55
N ASN A 219 -50.25 28.52 50.17
CA ASN A 219 -51.49 27.84 50.58
C ASN A 219 -52.55 28.12 49.48
N GLU A 220 -53.75 27.55 49.66
CA GLU A 220 -55.02 27.73 48.91
C GLU A 220 -55.25 26.79 47.73
N GLU A 221 -56.44 26.27 47.45
CA GLU A 221 -57.58 25.74 48.22
C GLU A 221 -58.55 25.21 47.12
N PHE A 222 -59.34 24.16 47.43
CA PHE A 222 -60.58 23.76 46.73
C PHE A 222 -60.46 23.23 45.26
N VAL A 223 -61.17 22.21 44.78
CA VAL A 223 -62.52 21.68 45.07
C VAL A 223 -62.56 20.17 44.77
N LEU A 224 -63.39 19.44 45.53
CA LEU A 224 -63.83 18.05 45.31
C LEU A 224 -64.43 17.80 43.91
N THR A 225 -64.25 16.60 43.36
CA THR A 225 -65.42 15.74 43.07
C THR A 225 -65.05 14.26 43.09
N ASP A 226 -65.88 13.57 43.84
CA ASP A 226 -66.01 12.14 44.08
C ASP A 226 -66.58 11.42 42.84
N SER A 227 -66.12 10.20 42.54
CA SER A 227 -66.91 9.10 41.94
C SER A 227 -66.07 7.83 41.70
N LYS A 228 -66.13 6.92 42.68
CA LYS A 228 -66.70 5.56 42.55
C LYS A 228 -66.50 4.75 41.25
N LEU A 229 -65.85 3.58 41.35
CA LEU A 229 -66.39 2.19 41.22
C LEU A 229 -65.18 1.21 41.06
N GLU A 230 -64.92 0.32 42.01
CA GLU A 230 -65.34 -1.11 42.04
C GLU A 230 -64.52 -2.04 41.12
N THR A 231 -63.58 -2.80 41.68
CA THR A 231 -63.60 -4.25 42.08
C THR A 231 -63.02 -5.19 41.01
N ALA A 232 -61.88 -5.83 41.32
CA ALA A 232 -61.70 -7.29 41.52
C ALA A 232 -61.54 -8.06 40.18
N VAL A 233 -60.73 -9.09 39.95
CA VAL A 233 -60.27 -10.29 40.68
C VAL A 233 -59.02 -10.78 39.89
N ALA A 234 -57.87 -10.97 40.53
CA ALA A 234 -57.20 -12.25 40.81
C ALA A 234 -56.77 -13.17 39.63
N ASP A 235 -55.54 -13.66 39.82
CA ASP A 235 -55.00 -14.98 39.51
C ASP A 235 -54.38 -15.33 38.14
N SER A 236 -53.06 -15.54 38.25
CA SER A 236 -52.33 -16.77 37.88
C SER A 236 -52.11 -17.07 36.39
N PHE A 237 -50.85 -17.03 35.95
CA PHE A 237 -49.94 -18.19 36.00
C PHE A 237 -48.53 -17.78 35.54
N GLY A 238 -47.53 -18.25 36.28
CA GLY A 238 -46.14 -18.27 35.85
C GLY A 238 -45.75 -19.65 35.33
N ILE A 239 -44.59 -19.65 34.65
CA ILE A 239 -43.85 -20.73 33.97
C ILE A 239 -44.29 -20.96 32.52
#